data_AF-A0A9P7E1I7-F1
#
_entry.id   AF-A0A9P7E1I7-F1
#
_cell.length_a   1.000
_cell.length_b   1.000
_cell.length_c   1.000
_cell.angle_alpha   90.00
_cell.angle_beta   90.00
_cell.angle_gamma   90.00
#
_symmetry.space_group_name_H-M   'P 1'
#
loop_
_entity.id
_entity.type
_entity.pdbx_description
1 polymer ?
#
loop_
_entity_poly.entity_id
_entity_poly.type
_entity_poly.pdbx_seq_one_letter_code
_entity_poly.pdbx_strand_id
1 'polypeptide(L)'
;MTDNTGLLKHRDCYEVFMCMAHEFWHVKMLKQAGHSHDPSGIIAMQQGECAVLCPACPQPGKNLPDDWELAPKGKRWLYGLFLAIDANFCLKRQIVSKDAVDPSLSHGWGYFVNETAYKTHLTDHGMEAQEKSMCTSHNAMNMAESKSSKGLAATGLGTINCAQHNMKLPNGVGEV
;
A
#
# COMPACT_ATOMS: atom_id res chain seq x y z
N MET A 1 -7.54 16.51 24.33
CA MET A 1 -7.85 17.89 24.78
C MET A 1 -6.53 18.54 25.12
N THR A 2 -6.05 19.48 24.31
CA THR A 2 -4.88 20.30 24.64
C THR A 2 -5.39 21.63 25.18
N ASP A 3 -5.03 21.96 26.42
CA ASP A 3 -5.28 23.29 26.98
C ASP A 3 -4.32 24.28 26.32
N ASN A 4 -4.86 25.21 25.53
CA ASN A 4 -4.07 26.25 24.87
C ASN A 4 -3.70 27.40 25.82
N THR A 5 -4.27 27.44 27.03
CA THR A 5 -4.00 28.49 28.01
C THR A 5 -2.78 28.18 28.87
N GLY A 6 -2.34 26.91 28.91
CA GLY A 6 -1.23 26.45 29.76
C GLY A 6 -1.52 26.58 31.26
N LEU A 7 -2.76 26.89 31.64
CA LEU A 7 -3.17 27.12 33.02
C LEU A 7 -3.37 25.79 33.76
N LEU A 8 -3.65 24.71 33.03
CA LEU A 8 -3.86 23.38 33.59
C LEU A 8 -2.88 22.36 32.98
N LYS A 9 -2.12 21.69 33.85
CA LYS A 9 -1.26 20.57 33.44
C LYS A 9 -2.11 19.32 33.26
N HIS A 10 -2.49 19.03 32.02
CA HIS A 10 -3.15 17.78 31.66
C HIS A 10 -2.13 16.66 31.44
N ARG A 11 -2.54 15.42 31.71
CA ARG A 11 -1.77 14.24 31.30
C ARG A 11 -1.73 14.19 29.77
N ASP A 12 -0.55 13.99 29.21
CA ASP A 12 -0.42 13.74 27.79
C ASP A 12 -1.03 12.37 27.46
N CYS A 13 -2.04 12.39 26.60
CA CYS A 13 -2.74 11.21 26.12
C CYS A 13 -2.60 11.07 24.59
N TYR A 14 -1.70 11.82 23.95
CA TYR A 14 -1.54 11.82 22.51
C TYR A 14 -1.20 10.43 21.98
N GLU A 15 -0.20 9.75 22.55
CA GLU A 15 0.21 8.41 22.10
C GLU A 15 -0.92 7.38 22.24
N VAL A 16 -1.63 7.41 23.38
CA VAL A 16 -2.80 6.54 23.62
C VAL A 16 -3.91 6.84 22.62
N PHE A 17 -4.17 8.12 22.34
CA PHE A 17 -5.16 8.53 21.34
C PHE A 17 -4.78 8.07 19.92
N MET A 18 -3.50 8.14 19.56
CA MET A 18 -3.03 7.65 18.26
C MET A 18 -3.20 6.14 18.12
N CYS A 19 -2.97 5.37 19.19
CA CYS A 19 -3.26 3.93 19.21
C CYS A 19 -4.76 3.66 19.02
N MET A 20 -5.62 4.33 19.77
CA MET A 20 -7.07 4.21 19.63
C MET A 20 -7.56 4.60 18.23
N ALA A 21 -6.99 5.66 17.64
CA ALA A 21 -7.30 6.08 16.30
C ALA A 21 -6.89 5.01 15.27
N HIS A 22 -5.69 4.43 15.41
CA HIS A 22 -5.20 3.36 14.54
C HIS A 22 -6.16 2.15 14.55
N GLU A 23 -6.52 1.65 15.73
CA GLU A 23 -7.48 0.55 15.88
C GLU A 23 -8.86 0.92 15.32
N PHE A 24 -9.34 2.14 15.57
CA PHE A 24 -10.61 2.61 15.04
C PHE A 24 -10.63 2.61 13.51
N TRP A 25 -9.59 3.15 12.87
CA TRP A 25 -9.47 3.16 11.41
C TRP A 25 -9.40 1.75 10.83
N HIS A 26 -8.67 0.85 11.49
CA HIS A 26 -8.63 -0.55 11.12
C HIS A 26 -10.04 -1.18 11.15
N VAL A 27 -10.76 -1.05 12.26
CA VAL A 27 -12.14 -1.56 12.38
C VAL A 27 -13.09 -0.92 11.37
N LYS A 28 -12.92 0.37 11.06
CA LYS A 28 -13.72 1.05 10.03
C LYS A 28 -13.49 0.47 8.64
N MET A 29 -12.23 0.18 8.29
CA MET A 29 -11.87 -0.46 7.03
C MET A 29 -12.50 -1.87 6.93
N LEU A 30 -12.43 -2.68 7.99
CA LEU A 30 -13.08 -3.99 8.05
C LEU A 30 -14.60 -3.93 7.84
N LYS A 31 -15.26 -2.95 8.48
CA LYS A 31 -16.71 -2.73 8.31
C LYS A 31 -17.05 -2.33 6.88
N GLN A 32 -16.23 -1.49 6.25
CA GLN A 32 -16.44 -1.06 4.86
C GLN A 32 -16.23 -2.21 3.87
N ALA A 33 -15.31 -3.13 4.15
CA ALA A 33 -15.11 -4.34 3.36
C ALA A 33 -16.23 -5.39 3.53
N GLY A 34 -17.19 -5.16 4.45
CA GLY A 34 -18.30 -6.07 4.72
C GLY A 34 -17.94 -7.28 5.58
N HIS A 35 -16.69 -7.37 6.05
CA HIS A 35 -16.18 -8.56 6.73
C HIS A 35 -16.66 -8.71 8.18
N SER A 36 -17.37 -7.72 8.73
CA SER A 36 -18.00 -7.83 10.04
C SER A 36 -19.18 -8.81 10.09
N HIS A 37 -19.68 -9.26 8.93
CA HIS A 37 -20.80 -10.19 8.81
C HIS A 37 -20.40 -11.57 8.29
N ASP A 38 -19.12 -11.80 7.98
CA ASP A 38 -18.63 -13.10 7.55
C ASP A 38 -18.59 -14.08 8.75
N PRO A 39 -19.29 -15.24 8.69
CA PRO A 39 -19.24 -16.25 9.74
C PRO A 39 -17.82 -16.78 10.02
N SER A 40 -16.94 -16.70 9.01
CA SER A 40 -15.53 -17.11 9.08
C SER A 40 -14.66 -16.08 9.81
N GLY A 41 -15.17 -14.85 9.97
CA GLY A 41 -14.50 -13.74 10.62
C GLY A 41 -13.24 -13.26 9.90
N ILE A 42 -12.54 -12.31 10.51
CA ILE A 42 -11.33 -11.67 9.96
C ILE A 42 -10.17 -12.63 9.65
N ILE A 43 -10.19 -13.84 10.23
CA ILE A 43 -9.14 -14.84 10.06
C ILE A 43 -9.14 -15.40 8.62
N ALA A 44 -10.31 -15.41 7.96
CA ALA A 44 -10.46 -15.90 6.60
C ALA A 44 -10.13 -14.86 5.52
N MET A 45 -9.76 -13.63 5.89
CA MET A 45 -9.52 -12.57 4.91
C MET A 45 -8.38 -12.89 3.97
N GLN A 46 -8.63 -12.64 2.69
CA GLN A 46 -7.63 -12.78 1.64
C GLN A 46 -6.84 -11.49 1.49
N GLN A 47 -5.70 -11.62 0.81
CA GLN A 47 -4.84 -10.49 0.50
C GLN A 47 -5.59 -9.50 -0.41
N GLY A 48 -5.57 -8.23 -0.02
CA GLY A 48 -6.14 -7.14 -0.82
C GLY A 48 -7.66 -6.99 -0.78
N GLU A 49 -8.40 -7.79 0.00
CA GLU A 49 -9.87 -7.75 0.00
C GLU A 49 -10.48 -6.43 0.47
N CYS A 50 -9.79 -5.70 1.33
CA CYS A 50 -10.22 -4.39 1.82
C CYS A 50 -9.78 -3.24 0.91
N ALA A 51 -9.07 -3.51 -0.18
CA ALA A 51 -8.70 -2.47 -1.15
C ALA A 51 -9.90 -2.13 -2.04
N VAL A 52 -10.13 -0.83 -2.22
CA VAL A 52 -11.17 -0.37 -3.15
C VAL A 52 -10.62 -0.45 -4.57
N LEU A 53 -11.16 -1.37 -5.35
CA LEU A 53 -10.83 -1.49 -6.76
C LEU A 53 -11.29 -0.26 -7.55
N CYS A 54 -10.55 0.08 -8.60
CA CYS A 54 -10.97 1.16 -9.47
C CYS A 54 -12.24 0.79 -10.24
N PRO A 55 -13.36 1.50 -10.04
CA PRO A 55 -14.66 1.10 -10.61
C PRO A 55 -14.69 1.19 -12.14
N ALA A 56 -13.84 2.02 -12.72
CA ALA A 56 -13.73 2.23 -14.16
C ALA A 56 -12.72 1.30 -14.84
N CYS A 57 -11.82 0.65 -14.09
CA CYS A 57 -10.89 -0.30 -14.69
C CYS A 57 -11.61 -1.65 -14.92
N PRO A 58 -11.23 -2.43 -15.95
CA PRO A 58 -11.92 -3.66 -16.33
C PRO A 58 -11.83 -4.73 -15.23
N GLN A 59 -12.98 -5.26 -14.80
CA GLN A 59 -13.13 -6.23 -13.72
C GLN A 59 -14.01 -7.41 -14.18
N PRO A 60 -13.41 -8.58 -14.49
CA PRO A 60 -14.15 -9.79 -14.85
C PRO A 60 -15.21 -10.15 -13.80
N GLY A 61 -16.41 -10.51 -14.25
CA GLY A 61 -17.54 -10.88 -13.39
C GLY A 61 -18.20 -9.72 -12.63
N LYS A 62 -17.77 -8.46 -12.85
CA LYS A 62 -18.35 -7.26 -12.21
C LYS A 62 -18.86 -6.24 -13.21
N ASN A 63 -17.97 -5.72 -14.07
CA ASN A 63 -18.29 -4.65 -15.02
C ASN A 63 -17.91 -4.99 -16.46
N LEU A 64 -17.46 -6.23 -16.72
CA LEU A 64 -17.22 -6.75 -18.05
C LEU A 64 -18.36 -7.67 -18.51
N PRO A 65 -18.70 -7.70 -19.81
CA PRO A 65 -19.59 -8.72 -20.38
C PRO A 65 -19.02 -10.13 -20.18
N ASP A 66 -19.87 -11.15 -20.03
CA ASP A 66 -19.42 -12.54 -19.79
C ASP A 66 -18.52 -13.11 -20.91
N ASP A 67 -18.72 -12.64 -22.14
CA ASP A 67 -17.99 -13.06 -23.34
C ASP A 67 -16.81 -12.14 -23.71
N TRP A 68 -16.37 -11.26 -22.80
CA TRP A 68 -15.30 -10.28 -23.05
C TRP A 68 -14.00 -10.92 -23.58
N GLU A 69 -13.69 -12.16 -23.18
CA GLU A 69 -12.51 -12.92 -23.63
C GLU A 69 -12.61 -13.35 -25.10
N LEU A 70 -13.83 -13.56 -25.60
CA LEU A 70 -14.12 -13.96 -26.99
C LEU A 70 -14.10 -12.76 -27.95
N ALA A 71 -13.86 -11.55 -27.43
CA ALA A 71 -13.83 -10.35 -28.23
C ALA A 71 -12.82 -10.45 -29.40
N PRO A 72 -13.22 -10.02 -30.61
CA PRO A 72 -12.33 -10.00 -31.76
C PRO A 72 -11.04 -9.25 -31.45
N LYS A 73 -9.90 -9.69 -32.01
CA LYS A 73 -8.57 -9.12 -31.71
C LYS A 73 -8.53 -7.59 -31.79
N GLY A 74 -9.19 -6.99 -32.79
CA GLY A 74 -9.25 -5.53 -32.96
C GLY A 74 -10.10 -4.76 -31.93
N LYS A 75 -10.81 -5.45 -31.04
CA LYS A 75 -11.66 -4.87 -29.99
C LYS A 75 -11.19 -5.20 -28.57
N ARG A 76 -10.22 -6.10 -28.39
CA ARG A 76 -9.73 -6.51 -27.06
C ARG A 76 -9.18 -5.35 -26.23
N TRP A 77 -8.66 -4.31 -26.89
CA TRP A 77 -8.15 -3.11 -26.22
C TRP A 77 -9.22 -2.39 -25.37
N LEU A 78 -10.51 -2.57 -25.66
CA LEU A 78 -11.61 -2.02 -24.87
C LEU A 78 -11.64 -2.58 -23.43
N TYR A 79 -11.07 -3.77 -23.22
CA TYR A 79 -11.03 -4.45 -21.92
C TYR A 79 -9.61 -4.47 -21.33
N GLY A 80 -8.70 -3.65 -21.87
CA GLY A 80 -7.32 -3.57 -21.41
C GLY A 80 -7.19 -2.87 -20.07
N LEU A 81 -6.51 -3.50 -19.11
CA LEU A 81 -6.09 -2.85 -17.87
C LEU A 81 -4.75 -2.13 -18.08
N PHE A 82 -4.74 -0.82 -17.84
CA PHE A 82 -3.52 -0.02 -17.92
C PHE A 82 -2.96 0.19 -16.52
N LEU A 83 -1.76 -0.35 -16.29
CA LEU A 83 -1.05 -0.22 -15.01
C LEU A 83 0.09 0.78 -15.14
N ALA A 84 0.28 1.59 -14.11
CA ALA A 84 1.42 2.47 -13.93
C ALA A 84 2.15 2.09 -12.65
N ILE A 85 3.48 2.10 -12.71
CA ILE A 85 4.34 1.96 -11.55
C ILE A 85 4.85 3.35 -11.20
N ASP A 86 4.62 3.77 -9.96
CA ASP A 86 5.07 5.05 -9.43
C ASP A 86 5.87 4.82 -8.15
N ALA A 87 7.01 5.49 -8.02
CA ALA A 87 7.92 5.35 -6.88
C ALA A 87 8.21 6.71 -6.25
N ASN A 88 7.93 6.82 -4.96
CA ASN A 88 8.20 8.00 -4.16
C ASN A 88 9.39 7.76 -3.22
N PHE A 89 10.56 8.30 -3.61
CA PHE A 89 11.81 8.24 -2.84
C PHE A 89 11.95 9.33 -1.75
N CYS A 90 10.85 10.00 -1.41
CA CYS A 90 10.79 11.00 -0.35
C CYS A 90 9.98 10.52 0.86
N LEU A 91 9.22 9.43 0.73
CA LEU A 91 8.46 8.85 1.83
C LEU A 91 9.34 7.91 2.66
N LYS A 92 10.09 8.49 3.60
CA LYS A 92 11.06 7.77 4.43
C LYS A 92 10.41 7.19 5.67
N ARG A 93 10.70 5.91 5.96
CA ARG A 93 10.34 5.27 7.23
C ARG A 93 11.57 5.14 8.10
N GLN A 94 11.54 5.70 9.31
CA GLN A 94 12.65 5.58 10.27
C GLN A 94 12.60 4.24 11.03
N ILE A 95 13.76 3.77 11.49
CA ILE A 95 13.86 2.58 12.35
C ILE A 95 13.53 2.98 13.80
N VAL A 96 12.24 3.18 14.10
CA VAL A 96 11.78 3.63 15.42
C VAL A 96 11.22 2.49 16.27
N SER A 97 10.48 1.56 15.65
CA SER A 97 9.80 0.47 16.34
C SER A 97 10.12 -0.88 15.70
N LYS A 98 9.68 -1.95 16.36
CA LYS A 98 9.74 -3.34 15.90
C LYS A 98 8.34 -3.90 15.85
N ASP A 99 8.11 -4.82 14.91
CA ASP A 99 6.82 -5.50 14.73
C ASP A 99 6.33 -6.21 16.01
N ALA A 100 7.23 -6.71 16.86
CA ALA A 100 6.88 -7.30 18.16
C ALA A 100 6.26 -6.31 19.17
N VAL A 101 6.47 -5.00 18.98
CA VAL A 101 5.94 -3.93 19.84
C VAL A 101 4.76 -3.22 19.18
N ASP A 102 4.81 -3.07 17.85
CA ASP A 102 3.79 -2.39 17.05
C ASP A 102 3.53 -3.21 15.77
N PRO A 103 2.70 -4.27 15.87
CA PRO A 103 2.43 -5.15 14.74
C PRO A 103 1.48 -4.49 13.74
N SER A 104 1.61 -4.86 12.47
CA SER A 104 0.61 -4.51 11.46
C SER A 104 -0.75 -5.09 11.85
N LEU A 105 -1.82 -4.29 11.83
CA LEU A 105 -3.16 -4.81 12.10
C LEU A 105 -3.74 -5.58 10.89
N SER A 106 -3.34 -5.22 9.67
CA SER A 106 -4.00 -5.68 8.44
C SER A 106 -3.21 -6.70 7.63
N HIS A 107 -1.92 -6.92 7.86
CA HIS A 107 -1.15 -8.01 7.24
C HIS A 107 -1.38 -8.23 5.72
N GLY A 108 -1.56 -7.14 4.97
CA GLY A 108 -1.81 -7.18 3.53
C GLY A 108 -3.27 -7.30 3.09
N TRP A 109 -4.26 -7.06 3.96
CA TRP A 109 -5.68 -7.02 3.55
C TRP A 109 -6.04 -5.83 2.67
N GLY A 110 -5.18 -4.81 2.55
CA GLY A 110 -5.46 -3.59 1.78
C GLY A 110 -4.51 -3.36 0.61
N TYR A 111 -4.06 -2.12 0.44
CA TYR A 111 -3.17 -1.73 -0.65
C TYR A 111 -1.72 -2.17 -0.46
N PHE A 112 -1.26 -2.25 0.79
CA PHE A 112 0.09 -2.70 1.12
C PHE A 112 0.21 -4.21 0.96
N VAL A 113 1.34 -4.66 0.45
CA VAL A 113 1.71 -6.08 0.44
C VAL A 113 1.93 -6.58 1.87
N ASN A 114 1.71 -7.87 2.11
CA ASN A 114 2.08 -8.49 3.39
C ASN A 114 3.60 -8.37 3.63
N GLU A 115 3.98 -7.81 4.77
CA GLU A 115 5.38 -7.50 5.09
C GLU A 115 6.27 -8.75 5.15
N THR A 116 5.79 -9.86 5.72
CA THR A 116 6.57 -11.09 5.83
C THR A 116 6.81 -11.74 4.46
N ALA A 117 5.76 -11.82 3.63
CA ALA A 117 5.88 -12.32 2.27
C ALA A 117 6.82 -11.43 1.43
N TYR A 118 6.70 -10.12 1.59
CA TYR A 118 7.55 -9.16 0.88
C TYR A 118 9.03 -9.27 1.25
N LYS A 119 9.36 -9.34 2.55
CA LYS A 119 10.74 -9.51 3.01
C LYS A 119 11.35 -10.85 2.58
N THR A 120 10.54 -11.90 2.56
CA THR A 120 10.97 -13.22 2.06
C THR A 120 11.34 -13.13 0.58
N HIS A 121 10.47 -12.52 -0.23
CA HIS A 121 10.73 -12.28 -1.64
C HIS A 121 12.02 -11.48 -1.90
N LEU A 122 12.23 -10.39 -1.14
CA LEU A 122 13.47 -9.59 -1.24
C LEU A 122 14.72 -10.39 -0.87
N THR A 123 14.61 -11.32 0.09
CA THR A 123 15.73 -12.17 0.51
C THR A 123 16.06 -13.21 -0.56
N ASP A 124 15.03 -13.82 -1.16
CA ASP A 124 15.18 -14.89 -2.13
C ASP A 124 15.68 -14.39 -3.48
N HIS A 125 15.28 -13.18 -3.88
CA HIS A 125 15.56 -12.65 -5.23
C HIS A 125 16.67 -11.60 -5.22
N GLY A 126 17.13 -11.19 -4.05
CA GLY A 126 18.13 -10.13 -3.87
C GLY A 126 17.61 -8.76 -4.30
N MET A 127 18.42 -7.73 -4.05
CA MET A 127 18.20 -6.40 -4.59
C MET A 127 19.09 -6.24 -5.82
N GLU A 128 18.50 -6.31 -7.01
CA GLU A 128 19.21 -5.94 -8.24
C GLU A 128 19.46 -4.43 -8.20
N ALA A 129 20.73 -4.03 -8.29
CA ALA A 129 21.09 -2.61 -8.37
C ALA A 129 20.56 -2.06 -9.69
N GLN A 130 19.80 -0.96 -9.63
CA GLN A 130 19.26 -0.33 -10.82
C GLN A 130 20.42 0.27 -11.61
N GLU A 131 20.60 -0.14 -12.87
CA GLU A 131 21.61 0.47 -13.73
C GLU A 131 21.34 1.97 -13.89
N LYS A 132 22.34 2.80 -13.57
CA LYS A 132 22.21 4.25 -13.68
C LYS A 132 22.00 4.62 -15.14
N SER A 133 20.89 5.31 -15.38
CA SER A 133 20.60 5.80 -16.72
C SER A 133 21.57 6.94 -17.10
N MET A 134 22.05 6.94 -18.34
CA MET A 134 22.89 8.02 -18.88
C MET A 134 22.11 9.32 -19.18
N CYS A 135 20.79 9.33 -18.95
CA CYS A 135 19.94 10.47 -19.22
C CYS A 135 20.05 11.52 -18.09
N THR A 136 20.28 12.77 -18.46
CA THR A 136 20.46 13.89 -17.52
C THR A 136 19.19 14.28 -16.74
N SER A 137 18.00 13.90 -17.22
CA SER A 137 16.71 14.20 -16.57
C SER A 137 16.23 13.11 -15.60
N HIS A 138 16.95 12.00 -15.45
CA HIS A 138 16.60 10.89 -14.55
C HIS A 138 17.26 10.97 -13.16
N ASN A 139 17.34 12.17 -12.61
CA ASN A 139 17.98 12.41 -11.32
C ASN A 139 17.32 11.65 -10.16
N ALA A 140 16.00 11.43 -10.19
CA ALA A 140 15.30 10.70 -9.12
C ALA A 140 15.75 9.23 -9.04
N MET A 141 15.89 8.56 -10.19
CA MET A 141 16.37 7.18 -10.30
C MET A 141 17.87 7.10 -10.02
N ASN A 142 18.66 8.00 -10.64
CA ASN A 142 20.12 7.98 -10.53
C ASN A 142 20.62 8.33 -9.12
N MET A 143 19.83 9.05 -8.32
CA MET A 143 20.14 9.40 -6.92
C MET A 143 19.40 8.54 -5.88
N ALA A 144 18.61 7.53 -6.30
CA ALA A 144 17.90 6.68 -5.36
C ALA A 144 18.87 5.98 -4.39
N GLU A 145 19.96 5.43 -4.93
CA GLU A 145 20.99 4.69 -4.16
C GLU A 145 22.03 5.60 -3.48
N SER A 146 22.15 6.88 -3.85
CA SER A 146 23.18 7.77 -3.31
C SER A 146 22.75 8.50 -2.03
N LYS A 147 21.47 8.45 -1.67
CA LYS A 147 20.94 9.06 -0.45
C LYS A 147 21.27 8.18 0.75
N SER A 148 21.81 8.79 1.81
CA SER A 148 22.08 8.09 3.08
C SER A 148 20.81 7.43 3.63
N SER A 149 20.85 6.10 3.78
CA SER A 149 19.80 5.27 4.38
C SER A 149 20.02 5.02 5.88
N LYS A 150 21.07 5.60 6.48
CA LYS A 150 21.41 5.36 7.89
C LYS A 150 20.26 5.79 8.80
N GLY A 151 19.73 4.85 9.58
CA GLY A 151 18.60 5.07 10.50
C GLY A 151 17.22 4.98 9.85
N LEU A 152 17.14 4.59 8.57
CA LEU A 152 15.88 4.39 7.85
C LEU A 152 15.61 2.89 7.62
N ALA A 153 14.36 2.49 7.85
CA ALA A 153 13.85 1.16 7.52
C ALA A 153 13.47 1.07 6.04
N ALA A 154 12.99 2.18 5.46
CA ALA A 154 12.70 2.31 4.04
C ALA A 154 13.03 3.73 3.57
N THR A 155 13.46 3.86 2.32
CA THR A 155 13.84 5.15 1.72
C THR A 155 12.73 5.77 0.90
N GLY A 156 11.78 4.94 0.48
CA GLY A 156 10.62 5.34 -0.29
C GLY A 156 9.53 4.27 -0.32
N LEU A 157 8.62 4.47 -1.26
CA LEU A 157 7.47 3.60 -1.50
C LEU A 157 7.21 3.48 -2.99
N GLY A 158 7.03 2.26 -3.46
CA GLY A 158 6.59 1.90 -4.80
C GLY A 158 5.11 1.56 -4.78
N THR A 159 4.39 1.98 -5.82
CA THR A 159 2.96 1.75 -5.96
C THR A 159 2.63 1.32 -7.38
N ILE A 160 1.76 0.33 -7.51
CA ILE A 160 1.13 -0.06 -8.77
C ILE A 160 -0.28 0.53 -8.77
N ASN A 161 -0.55 1.38 -9.75
CA ASN A 161 -1.80 2.12 -9.87
C ASN A 161 -2.48 1.84 -11.20
N CYS A 162 -3.81 1.94 -11.26
CA CYS A 162 -4.49 2.05 -12.56
C CYS A 162 -4.08 3.39 -13.19
N ALA A 163 -3.43 3.34 -14.35
CA ALA A 163 -2.79 4.50 -14.99
C ALA A 163 -3.78 5.62 -15.35
N GLN A 164 -5.03 5.26 -15.61
CA GLN A 164 -6.07 6.20 -16.03
C GLN A 164 -6.70 6.97 -14.85
N HIS A 165 -6.77 6.36 -13.67
CA HIS A 165 -7.56 6.88 -12.55
C HIS A 165 -6.76 7.05 -11.25
N ASN A 166 -5.46 6.72 -11.26
CA ASN A 166 -4.53 6.85 -10.12
C ASN A 166 -5.00 6.13 -8.83
N MET A 167 -5.78 5.06 -8.99
CA MET A 167 -6.21 4.20 -7.89
C MET A 167 -5.22 3.05 -7.70
N LYS A 168 -4.85 2.80 -6.45
CA LYS A 168 -3.82 1.83 -6.08
C LYS A 168 -4.40 0.43 -6.22
N LEU A 169 -3.62 -0.50 -6.75
CA LEU A 169 -4.06 -1.90 -6.81
C LEU A 169 -4.00 -2.53 -5.41
N PRO A 170 -4.85 -3.54 -5.13
CA PRO A 170 -4.70 -4.39 -3.95
C PRO A 170 -3.29 -4.97 -3.92
N ASN A 171 -2.64 -4.93 -2.75
CA ASN A 171 -1.24 -5.36 -2.56
C ASN A 171 -0.23 -4.76 -3.54
N GLY A 172 -0.56 -3.68 -4.23
CA GLY A 172 0.31 -3.02 -5.21
C GLY A 172 1.32 -2.06 -4.58
N VAL A 173 1.36 -1.95 -3.26
CA VAL A 173 2.18 -0.97 -2.54
C VAL A 173 3.25 -1.67 -1.71
N GLY A 174 4.51 -1.29 -1.91
CA GLY A 174 5.68 -1.87 -1.23
C GLY A 174 6.76 -0.82 -0.94
N GLU A 175 7.60 -1.12 0.04
CA GLU A 175 8.71 -0.23 0.44
C GLU A 175 9.88 -0.32 -0.53
N VAL A 176 10.56 0.81 -0.75
CA VAL A 176 11.72 0.95 -1.67
C VAL A 176 12.95 1.48 -0.93
#